data_AF-A0A7W1X8B2-F1
#
_entry.id   AF-A0A7W1X8B2-F1
#
_cell.length_a   1.000
_cell.length_b   1.000
_cell.length_c   1.000
_cell.angle_alpha   90.00
_cell.angle_beta   90.00
_cell.angle_gamma   90.00
#
_symmetry.space_group_name_H-M   'P 1'
#
loop_
_entity.id
_entity.type
_entity.pdbx_description
1 polymer ?
#
loop_
_entity_poly.entity_id
_entity_poly.type
_entity_poly.pdbx_seq_one_letter_code
_entity_poly.pdbx_strand_id
1 'polypeptide(L)' 'MNTEHVWYACNEHIDIILDEIVDDTSLAPEMELYRGDDNEAKCGWCGNRPAYRLWVNPGE' A
#
# COMPACT_ATOMS: atom_id res chain seq x y z
N MET A 1 -0.18 19.16 7.10
CA MET A 1 0.13 18.70 5.73
C MET A 1 -0.37 17.27 5.69
N ASN A 2 -1.56 17.04 5.13
CA ASN A 2 -2.08 15.67 4.99
C ASN A 2 -1.43 15.09 3.75
N THR A 3 -0.24 14.50 3.92
CA THR A 3 0.32 13.60 2.92
C THR A 3 -0.56 12.37 2.91
N GLU A 4 -1.38 12.20 1.88
CA GLU A 4 -2.03 10.93 1.58
C GLU A 4 -0.91 9.91 1.36
N HIS A 5 -0.65 9.06 2.35
CA HIS A 5 0.34 8.00 2.22
C HIS A 5 -0.28 6.88 1.38
N VAL A 6 0.29 6.65 0.21
CA VAL A 6 -0.06 5.54 -0.68
C VAL A 6 1.09 4.55 -0.67
N TRP A 7 0.78 3.31 -0.33
CA TRP A 7 1.72 2.19 -0.35
C TRP A 7 1.41 1.26 -1.51
N TYR A 8 2.44 0.54 -1.95
CA TYR A 8 2.34 -0.40 -3.06
C TYR A 8 2.89 -1.74 -2.63
N ALA A 9 2.15 -2.80 -2.93
CA ALA A 9 2.52 -4.16 -2.56
C ALA A 9 2.32 -5.14 -3.72
N CYS A 10 3.20 -6.14 -3.80
CA CYS A 10 2.99 -7.28 -4.68
C CYS A 10 2.15 -8.37 -3.97
N ASN A 11 1.67 -9.36 -4.72
CA ASN A 11 0.88 -10.48 -4.17
C ASN A 11 1.58 -11.24 -3.03
N GLU A 12 2.91 -11.30 -3.04
CA GLU A 12 3.68 -12.08 -2.07
C GLU A 12 3.90 -11.33 -0.75
N HIS A 13 4.02 -10.00 -0.80
CA HIS A 13 4.38 -9.16 0.35
C HIS A 13 3.23 -8.25 0.80
N ILE A 14 2.01 -8.50 0.32
CA ILE A 14 0.83 -7.73 0.68
C ILE A 14 0.55 -7.79 2.18
N ASP A 15 0.64 -8.98 2.77
CA ASP A 15 0.40 -9.21 4.20
C ASP A 15 1.39 -8.43 5.07
N ILE A 16 2.67 -8.41 4.68
CA ILE A 16 3.73 -7.70 5.42
C ILE A 16 3.48 -6.19 5.40
N ILE A 17 3.16 -5.64 4.23
CA ILE A 17 2.90 -4.21 4.09
C ILE A 17 1.61 -3.81 4.84
N LEU A 18 0.59 -4.66 4.82
CA LEU A 18 -0.63 -4.44 5.61
C LEU A 18 -0.32 -4.35 7.11
N ASP A 19 0.44 -5.30 7.64
CA ASP A 19 0.79 -5.35 9.07
C ASP A 19 1.57 -4.10 9.50
N GLU A 20 2.56 -3.68 8.69
CA GLU A 20 3.35 -2.47 8.94
C GLU A 20 2.48 -1.20 8.92
N ILE A 21 1.54 -1.09 7.99
CA ILE A 21 0.63 0.07 7.93
C ILE A 21 -0.30 0.08 9.16
N VAL A 22 -0.81 -1.07 9.57
CA VAL A 22 -1.66 -1.17 10.76
C VAL A 22 -0.87 -0.86 12.03
N ASP A 23 0.38 -1.31 12.15
CA ASP A 23 1.24 -0.99 13.30
C ASP A 23 1.54 0.51 13.39
N ASP A 24 1.88 1.15 12.26
CA ASP A 24 2.24 2.57 12.22
C ASP A 24 1.03 3.50 12.39
N THR A 25 -0.10 3.16 11.77
CA THR A 25 -1.27 4.06 11.70
C THR A 25 -2.39 3.66 12.66
N SER A 26 -2.35 2.45 13.22
CA SER A 26 -3.46 1.84 13.98
C SER A 26 -4.80 1.81 13.23
N LEU A 27 -4.76 1.90 11.89
CA LEU A 27 -5.91 1.89 11.01
C LEU A 27 -5.82 0.74 10.02
N ALA A 28 -6.97 0.16 9.67
CA ALA A 28 -7.06 -0.77 8.56
C ALA A 28 -6.89 0.00 7.24
N PRO A 29 -5.84 -0.25 6.45
CA PRO A 29 -5.72 0.36 5.15
C PRO A 29 -6.77 -0.17 4.18
N GLU A 30 -7.25 0.69 3.31
CA GLU A 30 -7.99 0.29 2.13
C GLU A 30 -7.03 -0.24 1.07
N MET A 31 -7.49 -1.22 0.29
CA MET A 31 -6.69 -1.89 -0.73
C MET A 31 -7.46 -1.99 -2.04
N GLU A 32 -6.79 -1.66 -3.15
CA GLU A 32 -7.29 -1.89 -4.50
C GLU A 32 -6.25 -2.54 -5.41
N LEU A 33 -6.74 -3.23 -6.43
CA LEU A 33 -5.90 -3.78 -7.49
C LEU A 33 -5.21 -2.66 -8.27
N TYR A 34 -3.89 -2.73 -8.34
CA TYR A 34 -3.08 -1.83 -9.13
C TYR A 34 -3.06 -2.27 -10.59
N ARG A 35 -3.71 -1.49 -11.47
CA ARG A 35 -3.82 -1.80 -12.91
C ARG A 35 -2.65 -1.31 -13.78
N GLY A 36 -1.68 -0.62 -13.19
CA GLY A 36 -0.35 -0.48 -13.80
C GLY A 36 -0.22 0.53 -14.95
N ASP A 37 -0.80 1.72 -14.81
CA ASP A 37 -0.49 2.84 -15.73
C ASP A 37 0.84 3.55 -15.35
N ASP A 38 1.22 3.52 -14.07
CA ASP A 38 2.44 4.14 -13.56
C ASP A 38 3.60 3.12 -13.55
N ASN A 39 4.57 3.29 -14.45
CA ASN A 39 5.75 2.42 -14.54
C ASN A 39 6.73 2.59 -13.37
N GLU A 40 6.50 3.58 -12.50
CA GLU A 40 7.38 3.91 -11.39
C GLU A 40 6.96 3.26 -10.07
N ALA A 41 5.71 2.79 -9.97
CA ALA A 41 5.21 2.12 -8.77
C ALA A 41 5.91 0.76 -8.56
N LYS A 42 6.45 0.57 -7.35
CA LYS A 42 7.18 -0.63 -6.93
C LYS A 42 6.70 -1.07 -5.57
N CYS A 43 6.69 -2.37 -5.34
CA CYS A 43 6.45 -2.91 -4.01
C CYS A 43 7.43 -2.30 -3.01
N GLY A 44 6.91 -1.71 -1.93
CA GLY A 44 7.74 -1.06 -0.90
C GLY A 44 8.69 -2.01 -0.18
N TRP A 45 8.44 -3.32 -0.26
CA TRP A 45 9.26 -4.36 0.36
C TRP A 45 10.36 -4.91 -0.55
N CYS A 46 9.98 -5.49 -1.69
CA CYS A 46 10.91 -6.20 -2.57
C CYS A 46 11.26 -5.44 -3.86
N GLY A 47 10.63 -4.29 -4.14
CA GLY A 47 10.86 -3.51 -5.35
C GLY A 47 10.25 -4.09 -6.63
N ASN A 48 9.59 -5.24 -6.57
CA ASN A 48 8.91 -5.84 -7.73
C ASN A 48 7.66 -5.05 -8.14
N ARG A 49 7.12 -5.38 -9.32
CA ARG A 49 5.87 -4.79 -9.81
C ARG A 49 4.74 -4.99 -8.78
N PRO A 50 4.07 -3.92 -8.33
CA PRO A 50 2.99 -4.03 -7.38
C PRO A 50 1.74 -4.58 -8.07
N ALA A 51 0.98 -5.34 -7.30
CA ALA A 51 -0.34 -5.85 -7.68
C ALA A 51 -1.45 -5.08 -6.97
N TYR A 52 -1.12 -4.40 -5.88
CA TYR A 52 -2.06 -3.68 -5.02
C TYR A 52 -1.52 -2.30 -4.66
N ARG A 53 -2.45 -1.35 -4.56
CA ARG A 53 -2.25 -0.04 -3.93
C ARG A 53 -3.01 -0.02 -2.61
N LEU A 54 -2.40 0.55 -1.58
CA LEU A 54 -2.99 0.69 -0.25
C LEU A 54 -2.95 2.15 0.20
N TRP A 55 -3.95 2.58 0.93
CA TRP A 55 -3.98 3.91 1.56
C TRP A 55 -4.79 3.84 2.85
N VAL A 56 -4.52 4.76 3.78
CA VAL A 56 -5.31 4.90 5.01
C VAL A 56 -6.24 6.09 4.88
N ASN A 57 -7.50 5.89 5.21
CA ASN A 57 -8.49 6.96 5.30
C ASN A 57 -8.81 7.18 6.79
N PRO A 58 -8.34 8.27 7.42
CA PRO A 58 -8.60 8.54 8.84
C PRO A 58 -10.05 9.00 9.12
N GLY A 59 -10.99 8.61 8.26
CA GLY A 59 -12.30 9.25 8.06
C GLY A 59 -13.53 8.47 8.52
N GLU A 60 -13.41 7.41 9.32
CA GLU A 60 -14.52 6.75 10.02
C GLU A 60 -14.22 6.55 11.52
#